data_AF-A0A924ZW48-F1
#
_entry.id   AF-A0A924ZW48-F1
#
_cell.length_a   1.000
_cell.length_b   1.000
_cell.length_c   1.000
_cell.angle_alpha   90.00
_cell.angle_beta   90.00
_cell.angle_gamma   90.00
#
_symmetry.space_group_name_H-M   'P 1'
#
loop_
_entity.id
_entity.type
_entity.pdbx_description
1 polymer ?
#
loop_
_entity_poly.entity_id
_entity_poly.type
_entity_poly.pdbx_seq_one_letter_code
_entity_poly.pdbx_strand_id
1 'polypeptide(L)'
;MKTLRLTHLAVSIVVVLSAFSFSCAKKASGIRAVRQTEANIVNPGVSNPSIDRANNQNLLYTISVIELPGEAVAGTFTVNAEIQTPSKKFIPITTTHINGQDVYGIYTDDDTGTKLDIRARCIQANCNVYILVVTVVRNNQAQHQIVATSYLSNEKSFNVENINAEISPGSFYRSLDEVVERNKLK
;
A
#
# COMPACT_ATOMS: atom_id res chain seq x y z
N MET A 1 -57.33 29.42 54.70
CA MET A 1 -56.48 29.96 55.80
C MET A 1 -55.24 29.09 55.94
N LYS A 2 -54.10 29.76 56.17
CA LYS A 2 -52.72 29.30 56.44
C LYS A 2 -52.64 27.93 57.14
N THR A 3 -51.70 27.04 56.78
CA THR A 3 -50.28 27.20 57.15
C THR A 3 -49.33 26.40 56.25
N LEU A 4 -48.29 27.08 55.75
CA LEU A 4 -47.03 26.45 55.34
C LEU A 4 -46.29 25.93 56.58
N ARG A 5 -45.66 24.77 56.45
CA ARG A 5 -44.45 24.43 57.22
C ARG A 5 -43.34 24.01 56.25
N LEU A 6 -42.37 24.91 56.12
CA LEU A 6 -41.05 24.65 55.58
C LEU A 6 -40.21 24.11 56.75
N THR A 7 -39.60 22.94 56.59
CA THR A 7 -38.47 22.52 57.42
C THR A 7 -37.35 22.06 56.50
N HIS A 8 -36.21 22.68 56.72
CA HIS A 8 -34.96 22.61 56.00
C HIS A 8 -34.26 21.24 56.06
N LEU A 9 -33.30 21.11 55.14
CA LEU A 9 -32.06 20.33 55.23
C LEU A 9 -32.18 18.81 54.98
N ALA A 10 -31.73 18.39 53.80
CA ALA A 10 -30.42 17.74 53.69
C ALA A 10 -29.98 17.71 52.23
N VAL A 11 -28.86 18.37 51.96
CA VAL A 11 -28.06 18.18 50.76
C VAL A 11 -27.62 16.73 50.72
N SER A 12 -27.91 16.02 49.64
CA SER A 12 -27.23 14.77 49.29
C SER A 12 -27.06 14.74 47.79
N ILE A 13 -25.90 15.26 47.38
CA ILE A 13 -25.33 15.12 46.05
C ILE A 13 -25.16 13.63 45.80
N VAL A 14 -26.01 13.03 44.96
CA VAL A 14 -25.75 11.72 44.38
C VAL A 14 -25.13 11.98 43.01
N VAL A 15 -23.81 12.02 42.99
CA VAL A 15 -23.04 11.92 41.75
C VAL A 15 -23.24 10.50 41.22
N VAL A 16 -24.19 10.32 40.29
CA VAL A 16 -24.25 9.09 39.49
C VAL A 16 -23.13 9.16 38.46
N LEU A 17 -21.92 8.80 38.90
CA LEU A 17 -20.83 8.39 38.02
C LEU A 17 -21.22 7.01 37.45
N SER A 18 -22.11 6.99 36.45
CA SER A 18 -22.27 5.81 35.62
C SER A 18 -21.00 5.71 34.78
N ALA A 19 -20.06 4.93 35.29
CA ALA A 19 -18.87 4.47 34.60
C ALA A 19 -19.28 4.00 33.21
N PHE A 20 -18.90 4.77 32.19
CA PHE A 20 -18.80 4.24 30.85
C PHE A 20 -17.85 3.07 30.96
N SER A 21 -18.42 1.87 30.87
CA SER A 21 -17.66 0.67 30.65
C SER A 21 -16.98 0.91 29.31
N PHE A 22 -15.72 1.31 29.37
CA PHE A 22 -14.81 1.07 28.27
C PHE A 22 -14.87 -0.43 28.04
N SER A 23 -15.74 -0.87 27.13
CA SER A 23 -15.48 -2.06 26.38
C SER A 23 -14.10 -1.83 25.81
N CYS A 24 -13.11 -2.43 26.47
CA CYS A 24 -11.79 -2.61 25.93
C CYS A 24 -12.04 -3.36 24.64
N ALA A 25 -12.18 -2.61 23.53
CA ALA A 25 -12.42 -3.17 22.22
C ALA A 25 -11.27 -4.14 22.03
N LYS A 26 -11.57 -5.44 22.09
CA LYS A 26 -10.59 -6.49 21.86
C LYS A 26 -9.95 -6.11 20.54
N LYS A 27 -8.69 -5.68 20.59
CA LYS A 27 -7.87 -5.44 19.42
C LYS A 27 -8.13 -6.63 18.51
N ALA A 28 -8.68 -6.39 17.33
CA ALA A 28 -8.86 -7.46 16.36
C ALA A 28 -7.53 -8.21 16.34
N SER A 29 -7.59 -9.53 16.55
CA SER A 29 -6.44 -10.42 16.45
C SER A 29 -6.05 -10.47 14.97
N GLY A 30 -5.62 -9.33 14.45
CA GLY A 30 -5.16 -9.14 13.10
C GLY A 30 -3.81 -9.82 13.00
N ILE A 31 -3.69 -10.66 11.98
CA ILE A 31 -2.41 -11.08 11.43
C ILE A 31 -1.52 -9.82 11.40
N ARG A 32 -0.41 -9.85 12.14
CA ARG A 32 0.50 -8.71 12.20
C ARG A 32 0.94 -8.42 10.77
N ALA A 33 0.68 -7.22 10.25
CA ALA A 33 1.17 -6.82 8.94
C ALA A 33 2.68 -7.07 8.90
N VAL A 34 3.11 -7.93 7.98
CA VAL A 34 4.51 -8.33 7.84
C VAL A 34 5.13 -7.42 6.81
N ARG A 35 6.21 -6.71 7.18
CA ARG A 35 6.93 -5.81 6.28
C ARG A 35 7.98 -6.61 5.50
N GLN A 36 7.79 -6.74 4.20
CA GLN A 36 8.82 -7.27 3.31
C GLN A 36 9.72 -6.13 2.84
N THR A 37 11.02 -6.32 2.98
CA THR A 37 12.04 -5.30 2.67
C THR A 37 13.13 -5.82 1.73
N GLU A 38 13.18 -7.12 1.49
CA GLU A 38 14.16 -7.74 0.60
C GLU A 38 13.58 -7.82 -0.81
N ALA A 39 14.21 -7.14 -1.77
CA ALA A 39 13.78 -7.15 -3.16
C ALA A 39 14.56 -8.19 -3.98
N ASN A 40 13.86 -9.14 -4.59
CA ASN A 40 14.42 -10.17 -5.46
C ASN A 40 14.17 -9.83 -6.94
N ILE A 41 15.25 -9.62 -7.70
CA ILE A 41 15.14 -9.28 -9.12
C ILE A 41 14.83 -10.53 -9.95
N VAL A 42 13.67 -10.59 -10.60
CA VAL A 42 13.21 -11.79 -11.35
C VAL A 42 13.71 -11.85 -12.80
N ASN A 43 14.05 -10.70 -13.40
CA ASN A 43 14.62 -10.63 -14.75
C ASN A 43 15.86 -9.74 -14.77
N PRO A 44 17.03 -10.22 -14.28
CA PRO A 44 18.22 -9.38 -14.15
C PRO A 44 18.74 -8.83 -15.48
N GLY A 45 18.56 -9.56 -16.59
CA GLY A 45 19.02 -9.17 -17.92
C GLY A 45 18.30 -7.92 -18.46
N VAL A 46 17.06 -7.68 -18.04
CA VAL A 46 16.31 -6.45 -18.36
C VAL A 46 16.39 -5.44 -17.22
N SER A 47 16.29 -5.92 -15.98
CA SER A 47 16.16 -5.06 -14.81
C SER A 47 17.43 -4.27 -14.52
N ASN A 48 18.61 -4.91 -14.53
CA ASN A 48 19.86 -4.22 -14.21
C ASN A 48 20.15 -3.06 -15.18
N PRO A 49 20.16 -3.26 -16.52
CA PRO A 49 20.36 -2.15 -17.45
C PRO A 49 19.23 -1.11 -17.37
N SER A 50 18.00 -1.52 -17.06
CA SER A 50 16.88 -0.59 -16.85
C SER A 50 17.07 0.29 -15.62
N ILE A 51 17.56 -0.28 -14.51
CA ILE A 51 17.89 0.45 -13.28
C ILE A 51 18.99 1.47 -13.56
N ASP A 52 20.07 1.07 -14.23
CA ASP A 52 21.18 1.97 -14.57
C ASP A 52 20.70 3.12 -15.46
N ARG A 53 19.85 2.81 -16.45
CA ARG A 53 19.29 3.84 -17.34
C ARG A 53 18.38 4.81 -16.59
N ALA A 54 17.46 4.31 -15.78
CA ALA A 54 16.58 5.13 -14.97
C ALA A 54 17.38 6.02 -14.00
N ASN A 55 18.45 5.49 -13.40
CA ASN A 55 19.34 6.24 -12.51
C ASN A 55 20.01 7.40 -13.25
N ASN A 56 20.56 7.14 -14.44
CA ASN A 56 21.21 8.16 -15.29
C ASN A 56 20.23 9.25 -15.76
N GLN A 57 18.93 8.95 -15.84
CA GLN A 57 17.88 9.90 -16.18
C GLN A 57 17.32 10.67 -14.97
N ASN A 58 17.79 10.36 -13.75
CA ASN A 58 17.19 10.80 -12.48
C ASN A 58 15.71 10.39 -12.34
N LEU A 59 15.39 9.18 -12.78
CA LEU A 59 14.04 8.58 -12.77
C LEU A 59 14.01 7.20 -12.09
N LEU A 60 15.04 6.87 -11.31
CA LEU A 60 15.07 5.64 -10.53
C LEU A 60 14.20 5.79 -9.28
N TYR A 61 12.93 5.44 -9.42
CA TYR A 61 12.07 5.12 -8.29
C TYR A 61 12.26 3.64 -7.95
N THR A 62 12.20 3.29 -6.67
CA THR A 62 12.32 1.90 -6.21
C THR A 62 11.24 1.58 -5.17
N ILE A 63 10.70 0.36 -5.21
CA ILE A 63 9.87 -0.12 -4.10
C ILE A 63 10.80 -0.56 -2.98
N SER A 64 10.67 0.08 -1.82
CA SER A 64 11.50 -0.22 -0.64
C SER A 64 10.83 -1.20 0.30
N VAL A 65 9.51 -1.09 0.44
CA VAL A 65 8.71 -1.91 1.36
C VAL A 65 7.39 -2.27 0.72
N ILE A 66 6.95 -3.50 0.95
CA ILE A 66 5.55 -3.92 0.78
C ILE A 66 5.12 -4.60 2.08
N GLU A 67 4.04 -4.11 2.68
CA GLU A 67 3.42 -4.75 3.82
C GLU A 67 2.40 -5.79 3.35
N LEU A 68 2.48 -7.00 3.90
CA LEU A 68 1.47 -8.00 3.65
C LEU A 68 0.10 -7.52 4.17
N PRO A 69 -0.98 -7.84 3.44
CA PRO A 69 -2.31 -7.30 3.67
C PRO A 69 -2.79 -7.58 5.10
N GLY A 70 -3.13 -6.51 5.81
CA GLY A 70 -3.93 -6.62 7.02
C GLY A 70 -5.41 -6.67 6.64
N GLU A 71 -6.15 -7.68 7.13
CA GLU A 71 -7.61 -7.65 7.02
C GLU A 71 -8.15 -6.57 7.97
N ALA A 72 -8.70 -5.50 7.38
CA ALA A 72 -9.25 -4.38 8.14
C ALA A 72 -10.69 -4.68 8.60
N VAL A 73 -11.47 -5.28 7.71
CA VAL A 73 -12.84 -5.78 7.88
C VAL A 73 -12.98 -7.00 6.98
N ALA A 74 -13.89 -7.94 7.28
CA ALA A 74 -14.13 -9.14 6.48
C ALA A 74 -14.15 -8.85 4.97
N GLY A 75 -13.19 -9.41 4.23
CA GLY A 75 -13.08 -9.25 2.77
C GLY A 75 -12.51 -7.91 2.27
N THR A 76 -12.00 -7.06 3.18
CA THR A 76 -11.30 -5.81 2.89
C THR A 76 -9.85 -5.89 3.35
N PHE A 77 -8.93 -5.79 2.41
CA PHE A 77 -7.49 -5.89 2.65
C PHE A 77 -6.81 -4.55 2.40
N THR A 78 -5.99 -4.11 3.35
CA THR A 78 -5.17 -2.91 3.18
C THR A 78 -3.70 -3.30 3.09
N VAL A 79 -3.03 -2.81 2.04
CA VAL A 79 -1.59 -3.01 1.81
C VAL A 79 -0.91 -1.66 1.78
N ASN A 80 0.11 -1.50 2.62
CA ASN A 80 0.99 -0.33 2.59
C ASN A 80 2.25 -0.68 1.80
N ALA A 81 2.75 0.27 1.02
CA ALA A 81 4.01 0.17 0.31
C ALA A 81 4.75 1.50 0.41
N GLU A 82 6.06 1.46 0.21
CA GLU A 82 6.90 2.67 0.21
C GLU A 82 7.71 2.73 -1.08
N ILE A 83 7.56 3.82 -1.81
CA ILE A 83 8.36 4.12 -3.00
C ILE A 83 9.46 5.09 -2.61
N GLN A 84 10.72 4.70 -2.79
CA GLN A 84 11.84 5.63 -2.66
C GLN A 84 12.05 6.37 -3.98
N THR A 85 12.13 7.68 -3.89
CA THR A 85 12.42 8.59 -5.00
C THR A 85 13.92 8.62 -5.33
N PRO A 86 14.32 9.16 -6.50
CA PRO A 86 15.73 9.38 -6.82
C PRO A 86 16.48 10.23 -5.77
N SER A 87 15.78 11.19 -5.15
CA SER A 87 16.30 12.06 -4.08
C SER A 87 16.31 11.40 -2.69
N LYS A 88 16.01 10.10 -2.60
CA LYS A 88 15.96 9.30 -1.37
C LYS A 88 14.84 9.66 -0.39
N LYS A 89 13.86 10.48 -0.80
CA LYS A 89 12.60 10.66 -0.09
C LYS A 89 11.71 9.44 -0.27
N PHE A 90 10.86 9.14 0.71
CA PHE A 90 9.89 8.05 0.66
C PHE A 90 8.47 8.57 0.42
N ILE A 91 7.76 7.94 -0.51
CA ILE A 91 6.35 8.18 -0.81
C ILE A 91 5.56 6.99 -0.23
N PRO A 92 4.76 7.20 0.82
CA PRO A 92 3.90 6.15 1.36
C PRO A 92 2.69 5.96 0.45
N ILE A 93 2.40 4.70 0.12
CA ILE A 93 1.24 4.30 -0.67
C ILE A 93 0.41 3.33 0.17
N THR A 94 -0.89 3.60 0.30
CA THR A 94 -1.84 2.69 0.93
C THR A 94 -2.89 2.33 -0.10
N THR A 95 -3.08 1.03 -0.33
CA THR A 95 -4.10 0.48 -1.24
C THR A 95 -5.11 -0.31 -0.44
N THR A 96 -6.39 -0.19 -0.78
CA THR A 96 -7.49 -0.89 -0.11
C THR A 96 -8.27 -1.70 -1.14
N HIS A 97 -8.27 -3.01 -0.97
CA HIS A 97 -8.89 -3.97 -1.88
C HIS A 97 -10.15 -4.54 -1.26
N ILE A 98 -11.29 -4.28 -1.91
CA ILE A 98 -12.60 -4.81 -1.51
C ILE A 98 -12.98 -5.87 -2.54
N ASN A 99 -13.22 -7.10 -2.11
CA ASN A 99 -13.64 -8.20 -3.00
C ASN A 99 -12.70 -8.43 -4.20
N GLY A 100 -11.40 -8.22 -4.04
CA GLY A 100 -10.40 -8.44 -5.11
C GLY A 100 -10.39 -7.39 -6.22
N GLN A 101 -10.98 -6.22 -6.01
CA GLN A 101 -10.94 -5.12 -6.99
C GLN A 101 -9.53 -4.52 -7.14
N ASP A 102 -9.28 -4.05 -8.35
CA ASP A 102 -8.08 -3.28 -8.70
C ASP A 102 -8.13 -1.88 -8.08
N VAL A 103 -6.98 -1.40 -7.65
CA VAL A 103 -6.79 -0.04 -7.12
C VAL A 103 -5.91 0.74 -8.09
N TYR A 104 -6.30 1.99 -8.35
CA TYR A 104 -5.58 2.90 -9.25
C TYR A 104 -5.36 4.24 -8.56
N GLY A 105 -4.21 4.86 -8.83
CA GLY A 105 -3.88 6.17 -8.31
C GLY A 105 -2.80 6.86 -9.14
N ILE A 106 -2.73 8.18 -9.05
CA ILE A 106 -1.66 8.96 -9.64
C ILE A 106 -1.03 9.79 -8.53
N TYR A 107 0.29 9.74 -8.42
CA TYR A 107 1.08 10.61 -7.55
C TYR A 107 1.92 11.55 -8.41
N THR A 108 1.97 12.84 -8.06
CA THR A 108 2.86 13.81 -8.70
C THR A 108 4.04 14.08 -7.77
N ASP A 109 5.24 13.83 -8.26
CA ASP A 109 6.49 14.21 -7.61
C ASP A 109 6.89 15.61 -8.09
N ASP A 110 6.50 16.62 -7.31
CA ASP A 110 6.73 18.03 -7.62
C ASP A 110 8.21 18.40 -7.70
N ASP A 111 9.10 17.67 -7.00
CA ASP A 111 10.54 17.94 -7.03
C ASP A 111 11.17 17.64 -8.40
N THR A 112 10.59 16.69 -9.14
CA THR A 112 11.11 16.23 -10.43
C THR A 112 10.19 16.54 -11.61
N GLY A 113 8.95 16.98 -11.34
CA GLY A 113 7.90 17.15 -12.35
C GLY A 113 7.43 15.82 -12.96
N THR A 114 7.65 14.71 -12.25
CA THR A 114 7.33 13.35 -12.70
C THR A 114 6.01 12.88 -12.11
N LYS A 115 5.26 12.06 -12.84
CA LYS A 115 4.04 11.41 -12.34
C LYS A 115 4.29 9.91 -12.17
N LEU A 116 3.70 9.33 -11.15
CA LEU A 116 3.67 7.89 -10.92
C LEU A 116 2.23 7.42 -11.13
N ASP A 117 1.97 6.65 -12.20
CA ASP A 117 0.72 5.89 -12.39
C ASP A 117 0.86 4.58 -11.61
N ILE A 118 0.05 4.44 -10.57
CA ILE A 118 0.11 3.36 -9.59
C ILE A 118 -1.12 2.48 -9.77
N ARG A 119 -0.88 1.18 -9.94
CA ARG A 119 -1.92 0.18 -10.09
C ARG A 119 -1.62 -1.01 -9.19
N ALA A 120 -2.63 -1.51 -8.48
CA ALA A 120 -2.45 -2.61 -7.56
C ALA A 120 -3.60 -3.61 -7.61
N ARG A 121 -3.30 -4.88 -7.32
CA ARG A 121 -4.29 -5.97 -7.23
C ARG A 121 -3.90 -6.95 -6.14
N CYS A 122 -4.90 -7.35 -5.37
CA CYS A 122 -4.88 -8.53 -4.53
C CYS A 122 -5.43 -9.73 -5.30
N ILE A 123 -4.71 -10.86 -5.28
CA ILE A 123 -5.12 -12.11 -5.92
C ILE A 123 -5.27 -13.18 -4.83
N GLN A 124 -6.19 -14.11 -5.09
CA GLN A 124 -6.57 -15.23 -4.21
C GLN A 124 -7.30 -14.80 -2.94
N ALA A 125 -7.80 -15.80 -2.20
CA ALA A 125 -8.34 -15.59 -0.86
C ALA A 125 -7.28 -14.94 0.04
N ASN A 126 -7.71 -14.03 0.91
CA ASN A 126 -6.86 -13.33 1.87
C ASN A 126 -5.72 -12.51 1.26
N CYS A 127 -5.81 -12.14 -0.03
CA CYS A 127 -4.77 -11.41 -0.74
C CYS A 127 -3.39 -12.09 -0.60
N ASN A 128 -3.36 -13.42 -0.80
CA ASN A 128 -2.14 -14.20 -0.70
C ASN A 128 -1.04 -13.75 -1.68
N VAL A 129 -1.44 -13.13 -2.80
CA VAL A 129 -0.53 -12.49 -3.75
C VAL A 129 -0.95 -11.04 -3.95
N TYR A 130 0.00 -10.13 -3.82
CA TYR A 130 -0.20 -8.70 -4.07
C TYR A 130 0.69 -8.23 -5.21
N ILE A 131 0.10 -7.53 -6.18
CA ILE A 131 0.79 -6.92 -7.32
C ILE A 131 0.75 -5.42 -7.15
N LEU A 132 1.89 -4.76 -7.33
CA LEU A 132 2.01 -3.31 -7.45
C LEU A 132 2.79 -2.97 -8.72
N VAL A 133 2.14 -2.23 -9.62
CA VAL A 133 2.77 -1.67 -10.82
C VAL A 133 2.86 -0.16 -10.64
N VAL A 134 4.07 0.37 -10.77
CA VAL A 134 4.34 1.81 -10.77
C VAL A 134 4.95 2.18 -12.10
N THR A 135 4.24 3.00 -12.89
CA THR A 135 4.73 3.54 -14.15
C THR A 135 5.15 4.98 -13.94
N VAL A 136 6.44 5.25 -14.14
CA VAL A 136 7.06 6.57 -14.07
C VAL A 136 6.82 7.28 -15.40
N VAL A 137 6.07 8.38 -15.35
CA VAL A 137 5.67 9.18 -16.49
C VAL A 137 6.30 10.57 -16.39
N ARG A 138 7.09 10.94 -17.41
CA ARG A 138 7.67 12.28 -17.53
C ARG A 138 7.37 12.82 -18.92
N ASN A 139 7.01 14.10 -19.01
CA ASN A 139 6.60 14.75 -20.26
C ASN A 139 5.49 13.97 -21.01
N ASN A 140 4.52 13.44 -20.25
CA ASN A 140 3.41 12.61 -20.76
C ASN A 140 3.83 11.32 -21.49
N GLN A 141 5.03 10.81 -21.23
CA GLN A 141 5.53 9.55 -21.77
C GLN A 141 5.96 8.62 -20.63
N ALA A 142 5.64 7.33 -20.75
CA ALA A 142 6.09 6.30 -19.82
C ALA A 142 7.58 6.03 -20.05
N GLN A 143 8.40 6.26 -19.03
CA GLN A 143 9.87 6.19 -19.12
C GLN A 143 10.42 4.95 -18.40
N HIS A 144 9.83 4.61 -17.26
CA HIS A 144 10.27 3.49 -16.43
C HIS A 144 9.05 2.82 -15.80
N GLN A 145 9.09 1.51 -15.62
CA GLN A 145 8.06 0.74 -14.96
C GLN A 145 8.70 -0.18 -13.92
N ILE A 146 8.09 -0.22 -12.75
CA ILE A 146 8.47 -1.10 -11.65
C ILE A 146 7.28 -2.00 -11.38
N VAL A 147 7.48 -3.31 -11.48
CA VAL A 147 6.46 -4.30 -11.15
C VAL A 147 6.94 -5.09 -9.95
N ALA A 148 6.23 -4.98 -8.85
CA ALA A 148 6.51 -5.71 -7.63
C ALA A 148 5.40 -6.75 -7.37
N THR A 149 5.80 -7.96 -7.01
CA THR A 149 4.90 -9.04 -6.61
C THR A 149 5.30 -9.57 -5.24
N SER A 150 4.38 -9.50 -4.29
CA SER A 150 4.53 -9.95 -2.93
C SER A 150 3.67 -11.19 -2.68
N TYR A 151 4.17 -12.11 -1.86
CA TYR A 151 3.47 -13.33 -1.48
C TYR A 151 3.35 -13.42 0.04
N LEU A 152 2.17 -13.71 0.56
CA LEU A 152 1.93 -13.87 2.01
C LEU A 152 2.79 -14.98 2.61
N SER A 153 3.10 -16.03 1.84
CA SER A 153 3.99 -17.11 2.26
C SER A 153 5.47 -16.71 2.38
N ASN A 154 5.86 -15.55 1.86
CA ASN A 154 7.25 -15.09 1.83
C ASN A 154 7.40 -13.84 2.71
N GLU A 155 7.55 -14.04 4.01
CA GLU A 155 7.47 -12.95 4.99
C GLU A 155 8.57 -11.88 4.88
N LYS A 156 9.66 -12.11 4.16
CA LYS A 156 10.81 -11.17 4.12
C LYS A 156 10.99 -10.47 2.79
N SER A 157 10.58 -11.10 1.69
CA SER A 157 10.96 -10.66 0.36
C SER A 157 9.80 -10.56 -0.61
N PHE A 158 9.97 -9.69 -1.60
CA PHE A 158 9.09 -9.54 -2.75
C PHE A 158 9.90 -9.61 -4.04
N ASN A 159 9.26 -10.03 -5.11
CA ASN A 159 9.85 -10.04 -6.44
C ASN A 159 9.70 -8.67 -7.09
N VAL A 160 10.71 -8.20 -7.81
CA VAL A 160 10.66 -6.94 -8.55
C VAL A 160 11.24 -7.10 -9.96
N GLU A 161 10.58 -6.47 -10.92
CA GLU A 161 11.09 -6.28 -12.28
C GLU A 161 11.10 -4.78 -12.60
N ASN A 162 12.21 -4.32 -13.17
CA ASN A 162 12.41 -2.94 -13.59
C ASN A 162 12.51 -2.89 -15.11
N ILE A 163 11.76 -2.02 -15.76
CA ILE A 163 11.72 -1.92 -17.22
C ILE A 163 11.83 -0.46 -17.62
N ASN A 164 12.92 -0.10 -18.28
CA ASN A 164 13.09 1.23 -18.86
C ASN A 164 12.74 1.20 -20.35
N ALA A 165 12.03 2.23 -20.81
CA ALA A 165 11.50 2.30 -22.17
C ALA A 165 12.60 2.30 -23.25
N GLU A 166 13.80 2.78 -22.92
CA GLU A 166 14.93 2.80 -23.85
C GLU A 166 15.70 1.47 -23.89
N ILE A 167 15.63 0.67 -22.82
CA ILE A 167 16.33 -0.61 -22.73
C ILE A 167 15.50 -1.74 -23.33
N SER A 168 14.20 -1.75 -23.05
CA SER A 168 13.29 -2.80 -23.50
C SER A 168 11.97 -2.20 -23.99
N PRO A 169 12.00 -1.49 -25.14
CA PRO A 169 10.80 -0.88 -25.69
C PRO A 169 9.74 -1.94 -25.98
N GLY A 170 8.53 -1.75 -25.45
CA GLY A 170 7.41 -2.67 -25.61
C GLY A 170 7.29 -3.76 -24.54
N SER A 171 8.24 -3.87 -23.61
CA SER A 171 8.19 -4.86 -22.51
C SER A 171 7.32 -4.42 -21.32
N PHE A 172 6.87 -3.16 -21.33
CA PHE A 172 6.00 -2.59 -20.30
C PHE A 172 4.70 -3.39 -20.24
N TYR A 173 4.31 -3.76 -19.02
CA TYR A 173 3.00 -4.33 -18.75
C TYR A 173 1.95 -3.24 -18.95
N ARG A 174 0.93 -3.53 -19.76
CA ARG A 174 -0.17 -2.62 -20.10
C ARG A 174 -1.28 -2.65 -19.06
N SER A 175 -1.41 -3.76 -18.34
CA SER A 175 -2.46 -4.00 -17.35
C SER A 175 -1.98 -4.94 -16.25
N LEU A 176 -2.73 -5.00 -15.15
CA LEU A 176 -2.50 -5.97 -14.08
C LEU A 176 -2.79 -7.40 -14.56
N ASP A 177 -3.73 -7.59 -15.50
CA ASP A 177 -3.98 -8.91 -16.12
C ASP A 177 -2.76 -9.42 -16.88
N GLU A 178 -2.07 -8.54 -17.60
CA GLU A 178 -0.85 -8.90 -18.33
C GLU A 178 0.27 -9.33 -17.37
N VAL A 179 0.37 -8.68 -16.21
CA VAL A 179 1.31 -9.09 -15.15
C VAL A 179 0.99 -10.51 -14.68
N VAL A 180 -0.28 -10.80 -14.41
CA VAL A 180 -0.77 -12.11 -13.98
C VAL A 180 -0.44 -13.19 -15.01
N GLU A 181 -0.77 -12.94 -16.28
CA GLU A 181 -0.58 -13.90 -17.36
C GLU A 181 0.89 -14.19 -17.63
N ARG A 182 1.71 -13.15 -17.86
CA ARG A 182 3.14 -13.30 -18.21
C ARG A 182 3.95 -13.93 -17.08
N ASN A 183 3.62 -13.62 -15.82
CA ASN A 183 4.32 -14.16 -14.65
C ASN A 183 3.66 -15.43 -14.10
N LYS A 184 2.59 -15.93 -14.74
CA LYS A 184 1.86 -17.14 -14.31
C LYS A 184 1.44 -17.08 -12.84
N LEU A 185 1.03 -15.91 -12.40
CA LEU A 185 0.55 -15.70 -11.04
C LEU A 185 -0.79 -16.43 -10.91
N LYS A 186 -0.88 -17.29 -9.90
CA LYS A 186 -2.10 -18.03 -9.57
C LYS A 186 -2.53 -17.64 -8.19
#